data_AF-A0A3M7ADD8-F1
#
_entry.id   AF-A0A3M7ADD8-F1
#
_cell.length_a   1.000
_cell.length_b   1.000
_cell.length_c   1.000
_cell.angle_alpha   90.00
_cell.angle_beta   90.00
_cell.angle_gamma   90.00
#
_symmetry.space_group_name_H-M   'P 1'
#
loop_
_entity.id
_entity.type
_entity.pdbx_description
1 polymer ?
#
loop_
_entity_poly.entity_id
_entity_poly.type
_entity_poly.pdbx_seq_one_letter_code
_entity_poly.pdbx_strand_id
1 'polypeptide(L)'
;MLKERLLDWAMAYRKATGKRPVLPTNILFYRDGVSESQYDILRRRELPQVQIAYNEAFRYLQQKFPQAGATMPPDPIPSPDFSGVDWGRCSRQHRVETEKDADEQWAAQIAAQPNNVPFKLTYVVVGKRHNTRFYPDAKEVQENKGNVKPGMVVDQVITHPYCMDFYLQSHEAIKGTGRSAHYFTLQNNMGLSADNLHQITHMLCYAYARATKGVSYCAPAYYADKLCDRGRAYLRHYYMGVPGFEPRPLSRAADGRPLETYEQYIRSIRDAVRDDPHYRPYCNFQTPPQHYGVPRQNPWHKNLDNTMFYL
;
A
#
# COMPACT_ATOMS: atom_id res chain seq x y z
N MET A 1 -1.53 -9.13 -0.53
CA MET A 1 -0.22 -8.67 0.00
C MET A 1 -0.32 -8.15 1.43
N LEU A 2 -1.33 -7.34 1.79
CA LEU A 2 -1.45 -6.83 3.16
C LEU A 2 -1.67 -7.93 4.21
N LYS A 3 -2.58 -8.86 3.94
CA LYS A 3 -2.83 -10.03 4.78
C LYS A 3 -1.55 -10.81 5.08
N GLU A 4 -0.75 -11.06 4.04
CA GLU A 4 0.53 -11.78 4.17
C GLU A 4 1.47 -11.04 5.14
N ARG A 5 1.56 -9.71 5.02
CA ARG A 5 2.41 -8.90 5.92
C ARG A 5 1.90 -8.84 7.35
N LEU A 6 0.58 -8.81 7.54
CA LEU A 6 -0.03 -8.89 8.86
C LEU A 6 0.26 -10.22 9.56
N LEU A 7 0.24 -11.32 8.80
CA LEU A 7 0.58 -12.64 9.31
C LEU A 7 2.08 -12.77 9.61
N ASP A 8 2.95 -12.28 8.74
CA ASP A 8 4.41 -12.21 8.97
C ASP A 8 4.71 -11.47 10.28
N TRP A 9 4.05 -10.32 10.48
CA TRP A 9 4.16 -9.52 11.70
C TRP A 9 3.77 -10.31 12.95
N ALA A 10 2.58 -10.91 12.94
CA ALA A 10 2.06 -11.64 14.09
C ALA A 10 2.97 -12.83 14.47
N MET A 11 3.54 -13.49 13.47
CA MET A 11 4.48 -14.59 13.68
C MET A 11 5.83 -14.10 14.20
N ALA A 12 6.34 -12.97 13.71
CA ALA A 12 7.54 -12.34 14.25
C ALA A 12 7.37 -11.93 15.72
N TYR A 13 6.22 -11.35 16.08
CA TYR A 13 5.88 -11.02 17.46
C TYR A 13 5.89 -12.26 18.37
N ARG A 14 5.24 -13.35 17.93
CA ARG A 14 5.24 -14.63 18.65
C ARG A 14 6.66 -15.14 18.86
N LYS A 15 7.50 -15.10 17.81
CA LYS A 15 8.89 -15.57 17.88
C LYS A 15 9.72 -14.75 18.88
N ALA A 16 9.54 -13.43 18.89
CA ALA A 16 10.30 -12.54 19.77
C ALA A 16 9.86 -12.64 21.24
N THR A 17 8.56 -12.83 21.50
CA THR A 17 8.01 -12.76 22.86
C THR A 17 7.68 -14.11 23.48
N GLY A 18 7.62 -15.18 22.68
CA GLY A 18 7.08 -16.48 23.09
C GLY A 18 5.55 -16.48 23.32
N LYS A 19 4.90 -15.32 23.24
CA LYS A 19 3.46 -15.16 23.46
C LYS A 19 2.67 -15.51 22.21
N ARG A 20 1.35 -15.57 22.37
CA ARG A 20 0.40 -15.77 21.26
C ARG A 20 0.62 -14.71 20.16
N PRO A 21 0.47 -15.07 18.86
CA PRO A 21 0.57 -14.11 17.78
C PRO A 21 -0.54 -13.07 17.87
N VAL A 22 -0.19 -11.79 17.71
CA VAL A 22 -1.12 -10.66 17.73
C VAL A 22 -0.91 -9.80 16.49
N LEU A 23 -2.01 -9.23 15.99
CA LEU A 23 -1.98 -8.25 14.89
C LEU A 23 -1.58 -6.86 15.42
N PRO A 24 -1.00 -6.00 14.57
CA PRO A 24 -0.67 -4.63 14.94
C PRO A 24 -1.94 -3.80 15.15
N THR A 25 -2.00 -3.01 16.23
CA THR A 25 -3.15 -2.14 16.53
C THR A 25 -3.17 -0.87 15.68
N ASN A 26 -2.02 -0.47 15.13
CA ASN A 26 -1.86 0.71 14.31
C ASN A 26 -1.18 0.35 12.99
N ILE A 27 -1.67 0.93 11.89
CA ILE A 27 -1.12 0.77 10.55
C ILE A 27 -0.86 2.16 9.98
N LEU A 28 0.40 2.43 9.64
CA LEU A 28 0.78 3.62 8.89
C LEU A 28 1.09 3.20 7.44
N PHE A 29 0.28 3.69 6.51
CA PHE A 29 0.26 3.25 5.12
C PHE A 29 0.71 4.40 4.21
N TYR A 30 1.77 4.20 3.42
CA TYR A 30 2.26 5.21 2.46
C TYR A 30 2.07 4.74 1.01
N ARG A 31 1.06 5.30 0.33
CA ARG A 31 0.70 4.95 -1.04
C ARG A 31 1.37 5.89 -2.06
N ASP A 32 2.27 5.38 -2.89
CA ASP A 32 2.86 6.15 -4.00
C ASP A 32 2.24 5.82 -5.35
N GLY A 33 2.26 6.75 -6.31
CA GLY A 33 1.92 6.47 -7.71
C GLY A 33 0.47 6.70 -8.09
N VAL A 34 -0.17 7.69 -7.47
CA VAL A 34 -1.55 8.11 -7.76
C VAL A 34 -1.63 9.63 -7.93
N SER A 35 -2.53 10.10 -8.80
CA SER A 35 -2.88 11.52 -8.90
C SER A 35 -4.07 11.86 -8.00
N GLU A 36 -4.24 13.15 -7.68
CA GLU A 36 -5.35 13.64 -6.84
C GLU A 36 -6.74 13.19 -7.35
N SER A 37 -6.93 13.17 -8.67
CA SER A 37 -8.16 12.69 -9.31
C SER A 37 -8.53 11.23 -9.01
N GLN A 38 -7.60 10.44 -8.45
CA GLN A 38 -7.80 9.03 -8.11
C GLN A 38 -8.03 8.82 -6.61
N TYR A 39 -7.99 9.86 -5.78
CA TYR A 39 -8.10 9.71 -4.32
C TYR A 39 -9.43 9.09 -3.90
N ASP A 40 -10.52 9.41 -4.59
CA ASP A 40 -11.82 8.79 -4.32
C ASP A 40 -11.86 7.32 -4.70
N ILE A 41 -11.07 6.89 -5.69
CA ILE A 41 -10.93 5.47 -6.03
C ILE A 41 -10.23 4.74 -4.89
N LEU A 42 -9.20 5.35 -4.29
CA LEU A 42 -8.51 4.77 -3.13
C LEU A 42 -9.46 4.60 -1.95
N ARG A 43 -10.31 5.60 -1.68
CA ARG A 43 -11.31 5.54 -0.61
C ARG A 43 -12.31 4.41 -0.78
N ARG A 44 -12.77 4.20 -2.02
CA ARG A 44 -13.84 3.23 -2.32
C ARG A 44 -13.32 1.82 -2.59
N ARG A 45 -12.09 1.67 -3.10
CA ARG A 45 -11.53 0.37 -3.47
C ARG A 45 -10.40 -0.11 -2.55
N GLU A 46 -9.42 0.73 -2.24
CA GLU A 46 -8.24 0.27 -1.49
C GLU A 46 -8.49 0.23 0.03
N LEU A 47 -9.10 1.27 0.62
CA LEU A 47 -9.36 1.31 2.07
C LEU A 47 -10.24 0.14 2.56
N PRO A 48 -11.34 -0.26 1.89
CA PRO A 48 -12.13 -1.39 2.37
C PRO A 48 -11.39 -2.73 2.25
N GLN A 49 -10.51 -2.87 1.24
CA GLN A 49 -9.63 -4.05 1.14
C GLN A 49 -8.65 -4.13 2.31
N VAL A 50 -8.19 -3.00 2.85
CA VAL A 50 -7.35 -2.97 4.06
C VAL A 50 -8.09 -3.58 5.25
N GLN A 51 -9.35 -3.20 5.46
CA GLN A 51 -10.20 -3.77 6.52
C GLN A 51 -10.45 -5.28 6.30
N ILE A 52 -10.78 -5.68 5.07
CA ILE A 52 -10.99 -7.09 4.72
C ILE A 52 -9.74 -7.91 5.02
N ALA A 53 -8.57 -7.47 4.56
CA ALA A 53 -7.31 -8.17 4.76
C ALA A 53 -6.97 -8.31 6.25
N TYR A 54 -7.27 -7.29 7.07
CA TYR A 54 -7.08 -7.34 8.51
C TYR A 54 -8.00 -8.36 9.19
N ASN A 55 -9.29 -8.34 8.86
CA ASN A 55 -10.27 -9.30 9.34
C ASN A 55 -9.89 -10.75 8.94
N GLU A 56 -9.46 -10.96 7.69
CA GLU A 56 -9.00 -12.27 7.23
C GLU A 56 -7.75 -12.76 7.93
N ALA A 57 -6.77 -11.87 8.17
CA ALA A 57 -5.57 -12.22 8.94
C ALA A 57 -5.95 -12.64 10.37
N PHE A 58 -6.89 -11.93 11.00
CA PHE A 58 -7.38 -12.28 12.33
C PHE A 58 -8.07 -13.65 12.35
N ARG A 59 -8.97 -13.93 11.39
CA ARG A 59 -9.61 -15.24 11.26
C ARG A 59 -8.58 -16.36 11.18
N TYR A 60 -7.56 -16.19 10.33
CA TYR A 60 -6.52 -17.18 10.14
C TYR A 60 -5.77 -17.45 11.44
N LEU A 61 -5.43 -16.40 12.20
CA LEU A 61 -4.79 -16.55 13.50
C LEU A 61 -5.70 -17.25 14.52
N GLN A 62 -7.01 -16.97 14.53
CA GLN A 62 -7.95 -17.68 15.40
C GLN A 62 -8.11 -19.16 15.06
N GLN A 63 -8.09 -19.51 13.77
CA GLN A 63 -8.15 -20.91 13.33
C GLN A 63 -6.89 -21.69 13.76
N LYS A 64 -5.70 -21.08 13.63
CA LYS A 64 -4.43 -21.75 14.00
C LYS A 64 -4.09 -21.68 15.48
N PHE A 65 -4.53 -20.63 16.15
CA PHE A 65 -4.25 -20.35 17.56
C PHE A 65 -5.55 -19.91 18.23
N PRO A 66 -6.48 -20.81 18.58
CA PRO A 66 -7.80 -20.41 19.08
C PRO A 66 -7.76 -19.58 20.38
N GLN A 67 -8.54 -18.51 20.50
CA GLN A 67 -8.78 -17.78 21.75
C GLN A 67 -10.17 -18.08 22.27
N ALA A 68 -10.27 -18.47 23.54
CA ALA A 68 -11.56 -18.53 24.20
C ALA A 68 -12.17 -17.11 24.25
N GLY A 69 -13.41 -16.97 23.78
CA GLY A 69 -14.18 -15.72 23.85
C GLY A 69 -13.86 -14.66 22.79
N ALA A 70 -13.04 -14.96 21.78
CA ALA A 70 -12.85 -14.02 20.67
C ALA A 70 -14.05 -14.04 19.72
N THR A 71 -14.69 -12.88 19.53
CA THR A 71 -15.70 -12.70 18.48
C THR A 71 -15.02 -12.77 17.11
N MET A 72 -15.53 -13.63 16.24
CA MET A 72 -15.03 -13.72 14.87
C MET A 72 -15.49 -12.51 14.06
N PRO A 73 -14.62 -11.94 13.21
CA PRO A 73 -15.01 -10.85 12.33
C PRO A 73 -16.09 -11.28 11.33
N PRO A 74 -16.76 -10.34 10.64
CA PRO A 74 -17.76 -10.60 9.61
C PRO A 74 -17.14 -11.18 8.33
N ASP A 75 -17.86 -12.05 7.61
CA ASP A 75 -17.32 -12.69 6.40
C ASP A 75 -16.96 -11.67 5.32
N PRO A 76 -15.87 -11.90 4.56
CA PRO A 76 -15.42 -10.95 3.57
C PRO A 76 -16.47 -10.78 2.48
N ILE A 77 -16.91 -9.54 2.26
CA ILE A 77 -17.80 -9.20 1.15
C ILE A 77 -16.95 -9.09 -0.12
N PRO A 78 -17.24 -9.87 -1.17
CA PRO A 78 -16.50 -9.77 -2.42
C PRO A 78 -16.65 -8.38 -3.03
N SER A 79 -15.57 -7.86 -3.62
CA SER A 79 -15.61 -6.58 -4.36
C SER A 79 -16.64 -6.64 -5.50
N PRO A 80 -17.25 -5.51 -5.88
CA PRO A 80 -18.15 -5.44 -7.03
C PRO A 80 -17.53 -6.10 -8.27
N ASP A 81 -18.33 -6.91 -8.96
CA ASP A 81 -17.90 -7.66 -10.13
C ASP A 81 -18.72 -7.27 -11.35
N PHE A 82 -18.04 -6.66 -12.33
CA PHE A 82 -18.64 -6.22 -13.59
C PHE A 82 -18.23 -7.09 -14.78
N SER A 83 -17.51 -8.19 -14.54
CA SER A 83 -16.92 -9.00 -15.59
C SER A 83 -17.92 -9.78 -16.44
N GLY A 84 -19.17 -9.90 -15.97
CA GLY A 84 -20.31 -10.47 -16.71
C GLY A 84 -21.29 -9.45 -17.28
N VAL A 85 -21.03 -8.14 -17.14
CA VAL A 85 -21.93 -7.09 -17.60
C VAL A 85 -21.64 -6.74 -19.06
N ASP A 86 -22.66 -6.81 -19.92
CA ASP A 86 -22.56 -6.34 -21.30
C ASP A 86 -22.68 -4.80 -21.37
N TRP A 87 -21.54 -4.15 -21.55
CA TRP A 87 -21.46 -2.69 -21.69
C TRP A 87 -21.69 -2.20 -23.13
N GLY A 88 -21.92 -3.08 -24.11
CA GLY A 88 -21.93 -2.74 -25.53
C GLY A 88 -22.96 -1.69 -25.96
N ARG A 89 -24.02 -1.49 -25.17
CA ARG A 89 -25.09 -0.49 -25.40
C ARG A 89 -25.10 0.65 -24.38
N CYS A 90 -24.12 0.70 -23.49
CA CYS A 90 -24.05 1.64 -22.38
C CYS A 90 -23.13 2.82 -22.74
N SER A 91 -23.50 4.04 -22.38
CA SER A 91 -22.59 5.18 -22.51
C SER A 91 -21.44 5.02 -21.51
N ARG A 92 -20.24 5.51 -21.87
CA ARG A 92 -19.07 5.48 -20.96
C ARG A 92 -19.37 6.15 -19.62
N GLN A 93 -20.11 7.25 -19.64
CA GLN A 93 -20.48 7.98 -18.42
C GLN A 93 -21.40 7.15 -17.53
N HIS A 94 -22.40 6.50 -18.11
CA HIS A 94 -23.29 5.63 -17.34
C HIS A 94 -22.53 4.43 -16.75
N ARG A 95 -21.60 3.82 -17.50
CA ARG A 95 -20.73 2.76 -16.97
C ARG A 95 -19.91 3.24 -15.77
N VAL A 96 -19.25 4.39 -15.89
CA VAL A 96 -18.40 4.93 -14.81
C VAL A 96 -19.23 5.22 -13.55
N GLU A 97 -20.43 5.78 -13.70
CA GLU A 97 -21.31 6.07 -12.55
C GLU A 97 -21.79 4.77 -11.89
N THR A 98 -22.25 3.79 -12.68
CA THR A 98 -22.68 2.49 -12.16
C THR A 98 -21.55 1.75 -11.44
N GLU A 99 -20.33 1.74 -11.99
CA GLU A 99 -19.16 1.18 -11.31
C GLU A 99 -18.85 1.93 -10.01
N LYS A 100 -18.97 3.26 -10.03
CA LYS A 100 -18.72 4.11 -8.87
C LYS A 100 -19.73 3.85 -7.75
N ASP A 101 -21.02 3.83 -8.05
CA ASP A 101 -22.09 3.62 -7.09
C ASP A 101 -21.96 2.26 -6.39
N ALA A 102 -21.61 1.22 -7.15
CA ALA A 102 -21.39 -0.11 -6.57
C ALA A 102 -20.18 -0.13 -5.64
N ASP A 103 -19.08 0.53 -6.01
CA ASP A 103 -17.90 0.63 -5.15
C ASP A 103 -18.21 1.41 -3.85
N GLU A 104 -19.03 2.48 -3.93
CA GLU A 104 -19.47 3.25 -2.76
C GLU A 104 -20.34 2.42 -1.84
N GLN A 105 -21.33 1.72 -2.39
CA GLN A 105 -22.20 0.82 -1.63
C GLN A 105 -21.40 -0.30 -0.97
N TRP A 106 -20.45 -0.89 -1.69
CA TRP A 106 -19.58 -1.94 -1.16
C TRP A 106 -18.68 -1.43 -0.02
N ALA A 107 -18.05 -0.27 -0.19
CA ALA A 107 -17.25 0.36 0.87
C ALA A 107 -18.10 0.67 2.12
N ALA A 108 -19.31 1.19 1.93
CA ALA A 108 -20.25 1.47 3.01
C ALA A 108 -20.69 0.19 3.74
N GLN A 109 -20.97 -0.89 3.01
CA GLN A 109 -21.33 -2.19 3.60
C GLN A 109 -20.21 -2.72 4.50
N ILE A 110 -18.94 -2.66 4.05
CA ILE A 110 -17.79 -3.11 4.84
C ILE A 110 -17.63 -2.28 6.12
N ALA A 111 -17.77 -0.95 6.00
CA ALA A 111 -17.68 -0.05 7.15
C ALA A 111 -18.80 -0.30 8.17
N ALA A 112 -19.99 -0.68 7.71
CA ALA A 112 -21.16 -0.94 8.56
C ALA A 112 -21.17 -2.34 9.21
N GLN A 113 -20.28 -3.27 8.82
CA GLN A 113 -20.32 -4.62 9.35
C GLN A 113 -20.06 -4.64 10.88
N PRO A 114 -20.93 -5.30 11.67
CA PRO A 114 -20.68 -5.49 13.09
C PRO A 114 -19.47 -6.42 13.28
N ASN A 115 -18.74 -6.25 14.39
CA ASN A 115 -17.60 -7.10 14.77
C ASN A 115 -16.34 -6.96 13.90
N ASN A 116 -16.18 -5.85 13.16
CA ASN A 116 -14.87 -5.52 12.59
C ASN A 116 -13.79 -5.49 13.68
N VAL A 117 -12.65 -6.14 13.42
CA VAL A 117 -11.55 -6.14 14.40
C VAL A 117 -10.96 -4.72 14.43
N PRO A 118 -10.88 -4.09 15.62
CA PRO A 118 -10.43 -2.70 15.69
C PRO A 118 -8.94 -2.58 15.38
N PHE A 119 -8.60 -1.64 14.50
CA PHE A 119 -7.25 -1.11 14.31
C PHE A 119 -7.35 0.36 13.90
N LYS A 120 -6.26 1.10 14.08
CA LYS A 120 -6.16 2.50 13.67
C LYS A 120 -5.32 2.59 12.41
N LEU A 121 -5.89 3.11 11.34
CA LEU A 121 -5.22 3.36 10.07
C LEU A 121 -4.92 4.83 9.89
N THR A 122 -3.66 5.16 9.59
CA THR A 122 -3.31 6.43 8.95
C THR A 122 -2.81 6.13 7.54
N TYR A 123 -3.54 6.62 6.53
CA TYR A 123 -3.29 6.38 5.12
C TYR A 123 -2.83 7.69 4.47
N VAL A 124 -1.60 7.70 3.98
CA VAL A 124 -0.93 8.87 3.40
C VAL A 124 -0.56 8.55 1.96
N VAL A 125 -1.02 9.38 1.04
CA VAL A 125 -0.60 9.34 -0.36
C VAL A 125 0.67 10.15 -0.54
N VAL A 126 1.60 9.63 -1.33
CA VAL A 126 2.89 10.25 -1.65
C VAL A 126 2.90 10.65 -3.12
N GLY A 127 2.97 11.95 -3.38
CA GLY A 127 3.17 12.55 -4.69
C GLY A 127 4.62 13.01 -4.88
N LYS A 128 5.47 12.17 -5.46
CA LYS A 128 6.90 12.51 -5.73
C LYS A 128 7.15 13.23 -7.06
N ARG A 129 6.12 13.38 -7.89
CA ARG A 129 6.19 14.02 -9.22
C ARG A 129 5.08 15.06 -9.34
N HIS A 130 5.43 16.32 -9.14
CA HIS A 130 4.55 17.48 -9.29
C HIS A 130 5.32 18.70 -9.81
N ASN A 131 4.59 19.78 -10.08
CA ASN A 131 5.14 21.01 -10.66
C ASN A 131 5.61 22.03 -9.60
N THR A 132 5.15 21.91 -8.35
CA THR A 132 5.57 22.79 -7.23
C THR A 132 7.08 22.72 -6.97
N ARG A 133 7.72 23.88 -6.82
CA ARG A 133 9.15 24.04 -6.47
C ARG A 133 9.28 25.09 -5.39
N PHE A 134 10.27 24.90 -4.51
CA PHE A 134 10.58 25.83 -3.43
C PHE A 134 11.99 26.37 -3.61
N TYR A 135 12.13 27.67 -3.36
CA TYR A 135 13.39 28.38 -3.47
C TYR A 135 13.69 29.02 -2.12
N PRO A 136 14.94 28.95 -1.65
CA PRO A 136 15.34 29.63 -0.42
C PRO A 136 15.32 31.15 -0.62
N ASP A 137 15.18 31.90 0.47
CA ASP A 137 15.35 33.35 0.43
C ASP A 137 16.78 33.72 0.01
N ALA A 138 16.96 34.91 -0.57
CA ALA A 138 18.23 35.37 -1.13
C ALA A 138 19.43 35.24 -0.16
N LYS A 139 19.19 35.36 1.15
CA LYS A 139 20.20 35.23 2.21
C LYS A 139 20.64 33.78 2.45
N GLU A 140 19.78 32.80 2.15
CA GLU A 140 20.01 31.37 2.40
C GLU A 140 20.54 30.62 1.14
N VAL A 141 20.57 31.29 -0.02
CA VAL A 141 21.01 30.72 -1.31
C VAL A 141 22.46 30.20 -1.26
N GLN A 142 23.34 30.86 -0.50
CA GLN A 142 24.78 30.57 -0.51
C GLN A 142 25.14 29.22 0.11
N GLU A 143 24.34 28.68 1.04
CA GLU A 143 24.70 27.49 1.82
C GLU A 143 24.30 26.17 1.15
N ASN A 144 23.27 26.16 0.29
CA ASN A 144 22.62 24.92 -0.18
C ASN A 144 22.52 24.79 -1.71
N LYS A 145 23.51 25.30 -2.45
CA LYS A 145 23.52 25.22 -3.93
C LYS A 145 22.23 25.77 -4.55
N GLY A 146 21.64 26.81 -3.94
CA GLY A 146 20.38 27.41 -4.39
C GLY A 146 19.10 26.59 -4.10
N ASN A 147 19.15 25.61 -3.18
CA ASN A 147 17.98 24.84 -2.74
C ASN A 147 17.63 25.11 -1.26
N VAL A 148 16.41 24.78 -0.85
CA VAL A 148 16.02 24.81 0.56
C VAL A 148 16.72 23.72 1.37
N LYS A 149 16.90 23.96 2.68
CA LYS A 149 17.49 23.00 3.62
C LYS A 149 16.67 21.70 3.69
N PRO A 150 17.30 20.52 3.80
CA PRO A 150 16.59 19.27 4.06
C PRO A 150 15.79 19.36 5.36
N GLY A 151 14.55 18.88 5.33
CA GLY A 151 13.59 19.00 6.45
C GLY A 151 12.65 20.19 6.34
N MET A 152 12.74 20.99 5.28
CA MET A 152 11.76 22.02 4.98
C MET A 152 10.37 21.38 4.77
N VAL A 153 9.39 21.88 5.51
CA VAL A 153 7.98 21.51 5.43
C VAL A 153 7.15 22.73 5.04
N VAL A 154 6.22 22.56 4.10
CA VAL A 154 5.18 23.54 3.78
C VAL A 154 3.81 22.88 3.91
N ASP A 155 3.06 23.29 4.93
CA ASP A 155 1.71 22.79 5.24
C ASP A 155 0.63 23.89 5.15
N GLN A 156 1.01 25.11 4.74
CA GLN A 156 0.14 26.29 4.66
C GLN A 156 0.17 26.98 3.29
N VAL A 157 -0.85 27.78 3.02
CA VAL A 157 -1.03 28.69 1.86
C VAL A 157 -1.24 27.98 0.51
N ILE A 158 -0.39 27.01 0.18
CA ILE A 158 -0.40 26.29 -1.10
C ILE A 158 -0.89 24.83 -0.97
N THR A 159 -1.32 24.46 0.22
CA THR A 159 -1.89 23.16 0.59
C THR A 159 -3.41 23.18 0.53
N HIS A 160 -4.03 22.01 0.66
CA HIS A 160 -5.47 21.86 0.59
C HIS A 160 -6.15 22.56 1.79
N PRO A 161 -7.19 23.37 1.58
CA PRO A 161 -7.79 24.20 2.65
C PRO A 161 -8.51 23.39 3.75
N TYR A 162 -8.94 22.15 3.45
CA TYR A 162 -9.74 21.33 4.36
C TYR A 162 -9.10 20.00 4.75
N CYS A 163 -8.02 19.60 4.08
CA CYS A 163 -7.43 18.27 4.25
C CYS A 163 -6.01 18.43 4.75
N MET A 164 -5.53 17.44 5.50
CA MET A 164 -4.16 17.45 5.99
C MET A 164 -3.22 16.99 4.87
N ASP A 165 -2.56 17.94 4.23
CA ASP A 165 -1.48 17.70 3.29
C ASP A 165 -0.29 18.64 3.55
N PHE A 166 0.88 18.22 3.11
CA PHE A 166 2.11 18.98 3.28
C PHE A 166 3.14 18.61 2.23
N TYR A 167 3.99 19.57 1.87
CA TYR A 167 5.20 19.31 1.11
C TYR A 167 6.37 19.11 2.06
N LEU A 168 7.21 18.14 1.79
CA LEU A 168 8.44 17.89 2.54
C LEU A 168 9.62 17.73 1.58
N GLN A 169 10.63 18.60 1.74
CA GLN A 169 11.93 18.43 1.09
C GLN A 169 12.89 17.73 2.04
N SER A 170 12.87 16.40 2.08
CA SER A 170 13.63 15.60 3.05
C SER A 170 15.12 15.44 2.75
N HIS A 171 15.57 15.79 1.55
CA HIS A 171 16.91 15.47 1.03
C HIS A 171 17.65 16.71 0.56
N GLU A 172 18.99 16.59 0.53
CA GLU A 172 19.86 17.56 -0.12
C GLU A 172 19.82 17.34 -1.64
N ALA A 173 19.44 18.36 -2.41
CA ALA A 173 19.47 18.31 -3.87
C ALA A 173 20.92 18.37 -4.37
N ILE A 174 21.43 17.26 -4.90
CA ILE A 174 22.81 17.18 -5.39
C ILE A 174 22.98 17.98 -6.69
N LYS A 175 21.97 17.98 -7.56
CA LYS A 175 21.99 18.62 -8.88
C LYS A 175 20.64 19.19 -9.23
N GLY A 176 20.63 20.42 -9.74
CA GLY A 176 19.43 21.13 -10.16
C GLY A 176 18.55 21.56 -8.97
N THR A 177 17.31 21.91 -9.27
CA THR A 177 16.31 22.24 -8.25
C THR A 177 15.71 20.96 -7.66
N GLY A 178 15.80 20.83 -6.34
CA GLY A 178 15.19 19.77 -5.57
C GLY A 178 13.69 19.73 -5.79
N ARG A 179 13.15 18.51 -5.81
CA ARG A 179 11.71 18.29 -5.83
C ARG A 179 11.30 17.71 -4.49
N SER A 180 10.57 18.49 -3.72
CA SER A 180 9.88 18.02 -2.51
C SER A 180 8.89 16.92 -2.86
N ALA A 181 8.53 16.08 -1.89
CA ALA A 181 7.40 15.18 -2.03
C ALA A 181 6.17 15.82 -1.39
N HIS A 182 5.02 15.70 -2.05
CA HIS A 182 3.72 16.09 -1.52
C HIS A 182 3.09 14.90 -0.81
N TYR A 183 2.63 15.09 0.42
CA TYR A 183 2.01 14.08 1.23
C TYR A 183 0.58 14.48 1.50
N PHE A 184 -0.38 13.63 1.14
CA PHE A 184 -1.80 13.89 1.34
C PHE A 184 -2.41 12.82 2.23
N THR A 185 -2.99 13.22 3.37
CA THR A 185 -3.58 12.28 4.32
C THR A 185 -5.02 11.98 3.94
N LEU A 186 -5.29 10.76 3.46
CA LEU A 186 -6.65 10.33 3.11
C LEU A 186 -7.46 9.92 4.34
N GLN A 187 -6.81 9.32 5.34
CA GLN A 187 -7.43 8.83 6.57
C GLN A 187 -6.43 8.92 7.72
N ASN A 188 -6.87 9.33 8.91
CA ASN A 188 -6.02 9.49 10.10
C ASN A 188 -6.71 9.01 11.38
N ASN A 189 -7.06 7.71 11.44
CA ASN A 189 -7.72 7.12 12.61
C ASN A 189 -6.77 6.96 13.80
N MET A 190 -5.45 7.12 13.59
CA MET A 190 -4.49 7.19 14.69
C MET A 190 -4.54 8.52 15.44
N GLY A 191 -5.13 9.57 14.84
CA GLY A 191 -5.21 10.91 15.44
C GLY A 191 -3.84 11.59 15.53
N LEU A 192 -2.95 11.36 14.55
CA LEU A 192 -1.65 12.02 14.51
C LEU A 192 -1.83 13.51 14.23
N SER A 193 -1.17 14.37 15.00
CA SER A 193 -1.05 15.78 14.65
C SER A 193 -0.21 15.97 13.38
N ALA A 194 -0.37 17.11 12.72
CA ALA A 194 0.45 17.48 11.55
C ALA A 194 1.95 17.38 11.89
N ASP A 195 2.40 17.98 13.00
CA ASP A 195 3.79 17.93 13.45
C ASP A 195 4.33 16.51 13.64
N ASN A 196 3.54 15.63 14.24
CA ASN A 196 3.94 14.23 14.43
C ASN A 196 4.06 13.52 13.08
N LEU A 197 3.12 13.75 12.16
CA LEU A 197 3.16 13.15 10.84
C LEU A 197 4.33 13.69 10.01
N HIS A 198 4.63 14.98 10.09
CA HIS A 198 5.80 15.61 9.48
C HIS A 198 7.09 14.95 9.96
N GLN A 199 7.27 14.86 11.28
CA GLN A 199 8.47 14.28 11.89
C GLN A 199 8.63 12.80 11.57
N ILE A 200 7.57 12.00 11.67
CA ILE A 200 7.60 10.57 11.34
C ILE A 200 7.97 10.39 9.86
N THR A 201 7.33 11.14 8.96
CA THR A 201 7.59 11.05 7.52
C THR A 201 9.03 11.45 7.20
N HIS A 202 9.54 12.51 7.82
CA HIS A 202 10.92 12.96 7.67
C HIS A 202 11.91 11.91 8.19
N MET A 203 11.72 11.37 9.39
CA MET A 203 12.57 10.29 9.93
C MET A 203 12.60 9.06 9.01
N LEU A 204 11.46 8.68 8.43
CA LEU A 204 11.38 7.57 7.47
C LEU A 204 12.20 7.83 6.20
N CYS A 205 12.42 9.08 5.78
CA CYS A 205 13.29 9.39 4.65
C CYS A 205 14.78 9.09 4.94
N TYR A 206 15.18 8.94 6.20
CA TYR A 206 16.55 8.61 6.61
C TYR A 206 16.75 7.12 6.88
N ALA A 207 15.67 6.34 6.87
CA ALA A 207 15.70 4.91 7.13
C ALA A 207 15.79 4.05 5.85
N TYR A 208 16.25 4.64 4.74
CA TYR A 208 16.49 3.92 3.49
C TYR A 208 17.88 3.26 3.49
N ALA A 209 17.91 1.94 3.61
CA ALA A 209 19.10 1.15 3.90
C ALA A 209 20.20 1.20 2.81
N ARG A 210 19.87 1.63 1.59
CA ARG A 210 20.83 1.70 0.47
C ARG A 210 21.53 3.05 0.34
N ALA A 211 21.21 4.03 1.19
CA ALA A 211 21.83 5.34 1.17
C ALA A 211 22.21 5.79 2.59
N THR A 212 23.32 6.51 2.71
CA THR A 212 23.77 7.14 3.96
C THR A 212 23.27 8.57 4.12
N LYS A 213 22.34 9.00 3.26
CA LYS A 213 21.73 10.34 3.24
C LYS A 213 20.22 10.21 3.16
N GLY A 214 19.50 11.24 3.60
CA GLY A 214 18.05 11.34 3.43
C GLY A 214 17.65 11.22 1.96
N VAL A 215 16.69 10.34 1.66
CA VAL A 215 16.10 10.21 0.31
C VAL A 215 14.95 11.19 0.11
N SER A 216 14.53 11.36 -1.14
CA SER A 216 13.59 12.41 -1.54
C SER A 216 12.13 12.21 -1.13
N TYR A 217 11.78 11.01 -0.65
CA TYR A 217 10.48 10.67 -0.10
C TYR A 217 10.64 9.46 0.82
N CYS A 218 9.66 9.21 1.69
CA CYS A 218 9.72 8.21 2.75
C CYS A 218 10.15 6.81 2.27
N ALA A 219 11.01 6.16 3.06
CA ALA A 219 11.59 4.86 2.71
C ALA A 219 10.57 3.76 2.41
N PRO A 220 9.40 3.65 3.09
CA PRO A 220 8.37 2.69 2.70
C PRO A 220 7.99 2.85 1.22
N ALA A 221 7.43 3.99 0.81
CA ALA A 221 7.08 4.23 -0.60
C ALA A 221 8.25 3.95 -1.57
N TYR A 222 9.49 4.30 -1.18
CA TYR A 222 10.68 4.01 -1.99
C TYR A 222 10.93 2.51 -2.16
N TYR A 223 10.75 1.71 -1.11
CA TYR A 223 10.87 0.26 -1.20
C TYR A 223 9.76 -0.35 -2.07
N ALA A 224 8.55 0.21 -2.05
CA ALA A 224 7.46 -0.19 -2.94
C ALA A 224 7.86 -0.05 -4.41
N ASP A 225 8.43 1.10 -4.78
CA ASP A 225 8.95 1.32 -6.14
C ASP A 225 9.99 0.28 -6.54
N LYS A 226 10.92 -0.03 -5.63
CA LYS A 226 11.98 -1.00 -5.94
C LYS A 226 11.45 -2.42 -6.08
N LEU A 227 10.41 -2.77 -5.32
CA LEU A 227 9.71 -4.04 -5.48
C LEU A 227 8.99 -4.10 -6.83
N CYS A 228 8.31 -3.02 -7.24
CA CYS A 228 7.66 -2.92 -8.55
C CYS A 228 8.68 -2.97 -9.71
N ASP A 229 9.83 -2.29 -9.59
CA ASP A 229 10.94 -2.38 -10.54
C ASP A 229 11.41 -3.84 -10.70
N ARG A 230 11.53 -4.57 -9.58
CA ARG A 230 11.92 -5.99 -9.60
C ARG A 230 10.83 -6.86 -10.21
N GLY A 231 9.56 -6.64 -9.87
CA GLY A 231 8.42 -7.35 -10.45
C GLY A 231 8.39 -7.20 -11.97
N ARG A 232 8.60 -5.97 -12.48
CA ARG A 232 8.73 -5.70 -13.92
C ARG A 232 9.87 -6.48 -14.57
N ALA A 233 10.99 -6.67 -13.89
CA ALA A 233 12.10 -7.46 -14.41
C ALA A 233 11.74 -8.95 -14.54
N TYR A 234 11.00 -9.52 -13.59
CA TYR A 234 10.49 -10.89 -13.69
C TYR A 234 9.48 -11.06 -14.83
N LEU A 235 8.65 -10.05 -15.06
CA LEU A 235 7.66 -10.03 -16.14
C LEU A 235 8.24 -9.59 -17.50
N ARG A 236 9.56 -9.37 -17.61
CA ARG A 236 10.17 -8.82 -18.83
C ARG A 236 9.94 -9.70 -20.05
N HIS A 237 10.16 -11.01 -19.93
CA HIS A 237 9.98 -11.94 -21.05
C HIS A 237 8.53 -11.98 -21.54
N TYR A 238 7.58 -11.91 -20.61
CA TYR A 238 6.17 -11.77 -20.89
C TYR A 238 5.87 -10.48 -21.68
N TYR A 239 6.39 -9.32 -21.24
CA TYR A 239 6.17 -8.05 -21.94
C TYR A 239 6.88 -7.94 -23.29
N MET A 240 7.91 -8.76 -23.52
CA MET A 240 8.68 -8.77 -24.77
C MET A 240 8.17 -9.79 -25.79
N GLY A 241 7.12 -10.55 -25.46
CA GLY A 241 6.59 -11.59 -26.36
C GLY A 241 7.64 -12.67 -26.68
N VAL A 242 8.41 -13.07 -25.66
CA VAL A 242 9.42 -14.12 -25.84
C VAL A 242 8.69 -15.47 -25.93
N PRO A 243 8.94 -16.28 -26.98
CA PRO A 243 8.30 -17.57 -27.14
C PRO A 243 8.43 -18.43 -25.87
N GLY A 244 7.30 -18.98 -25.40
CA GLY A 244 7.22 -19.76 -24.15
C GLY A 244 6.87 -18.94 -22.89
N PHE A 245 6.82 -17.60 -22.99
CA PHE A 245 6.34 -16.71 -21.92
C PHE A 245 5.01 -16.04 -22.27
N GLU A 246 4.30 -16.55 -23.27
CA GLU A 246 3.05 -15.96 -23.74
C GLU A 246 1.90 -16.18 -22.74
N PRO A 247 0.99 -15.19 -22.61
CA PRO A 247 -0.25 -15.39 -21.88
C PRO A 247 -1.03 -16.59 -22.45
N ARG A 248 -1.69 -17.35 -21.58
CA ARG A 248 -2.74 -18.27 -22.03
C ARG A 248 -3.75 -17.47 -22.86
N PRO A 249 -4.15 -17.92 -24.06
CA PRO A 249 -5.15 -17.22 -24.85
C PRO A 249 -6.50 -17.22 -24.13
N LEU A 250 -7.31 -16.19 -24.38
CA LEU A 250 -8.71 -16.14 -23.92
C LEU A 250 -9.47 -17.36 -24.43
N SER A 251 -10.21 -18.01 -23.54
CA SER A 251 -11.09 -19.13 -23.90
C SER A 251 -12.09 -18.68 -24.97
N ARG A 252 -12.20 -19.44 -26.06
CA ARG A 252 -13.11 -19.17 -27.18
C ARG A 252 -13.94 -20.40 -27.52
N ALA A 253 -15.19 -20.19 -27.94
CA ALA A 253 -16.03 -21.30 -28.42
C ALA A 253 -15.65 -21.64 -29.87
N ALA A 254 -16.20 -22.74 -30.39
CA ALA A 254 -15.93 -23.21 -31.75
C ALA A 254 -16.30 -22.19 -32.84
N ASP A 255 -17.24 -21.29 -32.57
CA ASP A 255 -17.67 -20.19 -33.44
C ASP A 255 -16.81 -18.91 -33.29
N GLY A 256 -15.75 -18.95 -32.47
CA GLY A 256 -14.83 -17.84 -32.25
C GLY A 256 -15.30 -16.80 -31.22
N ARG A 257 -16.50 -16.95 -30.64
CA ARG A 257 -16.97 -16.03 -29.58
C ARG A 257 -16.11 -16.19 -28.30
N PRO A 258 -15.76 -15.09 -27.62
CA PRO A 258 -15.08 -15.17 -26.33
C PRO A 258 -16.00 -15.86 -25.30
N LEU A 259 -15.51 -16.92 -24.66
CA LEU A 259 -16.20 -17.63 -23.58
C LEU A 259 -15.89 -17.04 -22.20
N GLU A 260 -14.86 -16.20 -22.13
CA GLU A 260 -14.48 -15.49 -20.91
C GLU A 260 -14.14 -14.03 -21.25
N THR A 261 -14.42 -13.13 -20.32
CA THR A 261 -14.02 -11.72 -20.43
C THR A 261 -12.59 -11.51 -19.98
N TYR A 262 -11.98 -10.38 -20.36
CA TYR A 262 -10.61 -10.05 -19.94
C TYR A 262 -10.46 -9.95 -18.41
N GLU A 263 -11.52 -9.51 -17.72
CA GLU A 263 -11.55 -9.45 -16.27
C GLU A 263 -11.59 -10.85 -15.63
N GLN A 264 -12.39 -11.77 -16.19
CA GLN A 264 -12.39 -13.18 -15.79
C GLN A 264 -11.03 -13.84 -16.01
N TYR A 265 -10.37 -13.50 -17.13
CA TYR A 265 -9.02 -13.94 -17.44
C TYR A 265 -7.97 -13.45 -16.44
N ILE A 266 -7.96 -12.16 -16.09
CA ILE A 266 -7.04 -11.64 -15.08
C ILE A 266 -7.24 -12.35 -13.73
N ARG A 267 -8.50 -12.63 -13.35
CA ARG A 267 -8.79 -13.35 -12.12
C ARG A 267 -8.31 -14.78 -12.13
N SER A 268 -8.47 -15.50 -13.25
CA SER A 268 -7.97 -16.87 -13.34
C SER A 268 -6.46 -16.92 -13.18
N ILE A 269 -5.71 -15.94 -13.72
CA ILE A 269 -4.27 -15.80 -13.48
C ILE A 269 -4.00 -15.51 -12.00
N ARG A 270 -4.69 -14.53 -11.41
CA ARG A 270 -4.53 -14.18 -9.98
C ARG A 270 -4.74 -15.40 -9.09
N ASP A 271 -5.81 -16.15 -9.34
CA ASP A 271 -6.18 -17.33 -8.56
C ASP A 271 -5.18 -18.47 -8.80
N ALA A 272 -4.73 -18.68 -10.03
CA ALA A 272 -3.66 -19.63 -10.35
C ALA A 272 -2.36 -19.29 -9.63
N VAL A 273 -1.95 -18.00 -9.60
CA VAL A 273 -0.78 -17.56 -8.84
C VAL A 273 -0.99 -17.78 -7.34
N ARG A 274 -2.16 -17.41 -6.79
CA ARG A 274 -2.47 -17.61 -5.37
C ARG A 274 -2.37 -19.08 -4.96
N ASP A 275 -2.86 -19.96 -5.81
CA ASP A 275 -2.98 -21.40 -5.55
C ASP A 275 -1.75 -22.18 -6.05
N ASP A 276 -0.76 -21.51 -6.64
CA ASP A 276 0.45 -22.13 -7.18
C ASP A 276 1.29 -22.78 -6.06
N PRO A 277 1.66 -24.07 -6.18
CA PRO A 277 2.41 -24.78 -5.14
C PRO A 277 3.81 -24.22 -4.86
N HIS A 278 4.41 -23.45 -5.77
CA HIS A 278 5.69 -22.77 -5.63
C HIS A 278 5.52 -21.31 -5.20
N TYR A 279 4.37 -20.68 -5.51
CA TYR A 279 3.95 -19.42 -4.91
C TYR A 279 3.52 -19.65 -3.46
N ARG A 280 4.52 -19.85 -2.62
CA ARG A 280 4.38 -20.07 -1.19
C ARG A 280 4.85 -18.83 -0.44
N PRO A 281 4.04 -17.74 -0.36
CA PRO A 281 4.39 -16.60 0.48
C PRO A 281 4.56 -16.99 1.96
N TYR A 282 4.08 -18.18 2.33
CA TYR A 282 4.02 -18.72 3.68
C TYR A 282 5.01 -19.88 3.94
N CYS A 283 5.53 -20.60 2.95
CA CYS A 283 6.32 -21.81 3.24
C CYS A 283 7.82 -21.51 3.39
N ASN A 284 8.17 -20.99 4.56
CA ASN A 284 9.41 -21.33 5.26
C ASN A 284 9.15 -21.29 6.78
N PHE A 285 8.09 -21.96 7.20
CA PHE A 285 7.65 -22.01 8.61
C PHE A 285 8.48 -22.93 9.50
N GLN A 286 9.38 -23.76 8.94
CA GLN A 286 10.29 -24.60 9.72
C GLN A 286 11.63 -23.92 9.97
N THR A 287 12.06 -23.02 9.07
CA THR A 287 13.26 -22.22 9.21
C THR A 287 12.98 -20.80 8.74
N PRO A 288 12.84 -19.82 9.66
CA PRO A 288 12.65 -18.43 9.27
C PRO A 288 13.84 -17.96 8.41
N PRO A 289 13.63 -17.05 7.44
CA PRO A 289 14.73 -16.50 6.66
C PRO A 289 15.75 -15.86 7.61
N GLN A 290 16.91 -16.49 7.72
CA GLN A 290 18.03 -16.01 8.53
C GLN A 290 18.85 -15.04 7.69
N HIS A 291 19.17 -13.87 8.23
CA HIS A 291 20.25 -13.05 7.72
C HIS A 291 21.38 -13.13 8.73
N TYR A 292 22.51 -13.75 8.35
CA TYR A 292 23.67 -13.96 9.23
C TYR A 292 23.37 -14.71 10.55
N GLY A 293 22.46 -15.70 10.52
CA GLY A 293 22.13 -16.49 11.73
C GLY A 293 21.29 -15.76 12.78
N VAL A 294 20.92 -14.49 12.55
CA VAL A 294 20.10 -13.70 13.47
C VAL A 294 18.64 -13.68 12.98
N PRO A 295 17.64 -13.89 13.87
CA PRO A 295 16.24 -13.60 13.57
C PRO A 295 16.10 -12.18 13.03
N ARG A 296 15.42 -12.02 11.89
CA ARG A 296 15.13 -10.69 11.33
C ARG A 296 14.35 -9.86 12.36
N GLN A 297 15.02 -8.88 12.97
CA GLN A 297 14.38 -7.89 13.83
C GLN A 297 13.70 -6.82 12.98
N ASN A 298 12.72 -6.12 13.56
CA ASN A 298 12.09 -4.95 12.96
C ASN A 298 13.18 -3.94 12.54
N PRO A 299 13.35 -3.60 11.25
CA PRO A 299 14.48 -2.81 10.78
C PRO A 299 14.43 -1.33 11.20
N TRP A 300 13.35 -0.88 11.85
CA TRP A 300 13.12 0.52 12.16
C TRP A 300 13.55 0.90 13.59
N HIS A 301 12.79 0.51 14.63
CA HIS A 301 13.08 0.79 16.05
C HIS A 301 12.16 -0.01 16.99
N LYS A 302 12.60 -0.37 18.20
CA LYS A 302 11.81 -1.14 19.21
C LYS A 302 10.48 -0.49 19.63
N ASN A 303 10.41 0.85 19.63
CA ASN A 303 9.17 1.57 19.95
C ASN A 303 8.12 1.51 18.82
N LEU A 304 8.49 0.96 17.66
CA LEU A 304 7.62 0.77 16.50
C LEU A 304 7.16 -0.69 16.37
N ASP A 305 7.39 -1.53 17.39
CA ASP A 305 7.02 -2.95 17.40
C ASP A 305 5.51 -3.21 17.47
N ASN A 306 4.69 -2.16 17.59
CA ASN A 306 3.22 -2.21 17.50
C ASN A 306 2.64 -1.50 16.25
N THR A 307 3.51 -1.01 15.35
CA THR A 307 3.10 -0.25 14.16
C THR A 307 3.64 -0.91 12.90
N MET A 308 2.75 -1.51 12.11
CA MET A 308 3.14 -2.03 10.80
C MET A 308 3.20 -0.87 9.80
N PHE A 309 4.36 -0.72 9.17
CA PHE A 309 4.51 0.13 7.98
C PHE A 309 4.15 -0.71 6.76
N TYR A 310 3.23 -0.19 5.95
CA TYR A 310 2.84 -0.86 4.72
C TYR A 310 2.96 0.08 3.51
N LEU A 311 3.29 -0.55 2.39
CA LEU A 311 3.64 0.01 1.08
C LEU A 311 2.40 0.25 0.22
#